data_AF-A0AAJ6QGD7-F1
#
_entry.id   AF-A0AAJ6QGD7-F1
#
_cell.length_a   1.000
_cell.length_b   1.000
_cell.length_c   1.000
_cell.angle_alpha   90.00
_cell.angle_beta   90.00
_cell.angle_gamma   90.00
#
_symmetry.space_group_name_H-M   'P 1'
#
loop_
_entity.id
_entity.type
_entity.pdbx_description
1 polymer ?
#
loop_
_entity_poly.entity_id
_entity_poly.type
_entity_poly.pdbx_seq_one_letter_code
_entity_poly.pdbx_strand_id
1 'polypeptide(L)'
;MSTNAPNSTNPSSLDADETMRQAVDRFRRRIAAANQKFVQDRIDEIDARGLATEKEKIRMMQDWRHFGDLDQDGPDGHNSPDARRISDQFRQTRELAAVPALLAKETRPLFAMDGVHPPRLRTPEAREMFLDTLQEVFHRQAEEWAAAEEEDLDLALEPIPRCEELGRLLTYAHEVEDPDFRHSGVAPFEAALLVQSRYGSFPCLDTQEQRDQYHARVRQECARLREWLEGENSDLINKAKIVAGPDEDLEVRAGVVTGSGYVGEYPKWYSAYLYCRKRLEEDMDGIEFRDEGILDAPNIQEWGWRVVFMEAEASPVFEPQILYGRKPRFDSIPEFLDWYASWADNLDARGVLSLRRHLRNCDTDCESDCEEHCL
;
A
#
# COMPACT_ATOMS: atom_id res chain seq x y z
N MET A 1 6.14 -19.03 49.55
CA MET A 1 5.57 -17.95 48.71
C MET A 1 6.56 -17.72 47.58
N SER A 2 6.30 -18.30 46.42
CA SER A 2 7.12 -18.15 45.21
C SER A 2 6.41 -17.19 44.28
N THR A 3 7.07 -16.08 43.98
CA THR A 3 6.66 -15.09 42.98
C THR A 3 6.95 -15.65 41.59
N ASN A 4 5.91 -16.01 40.85
CA ASN A 4 5.99 -16.26 39.42
C ASN A 4 6.09 -14.91 38.70
N ALA A 5 7.23 -14.67 38.06
CA ALA A 5 7.35 -13.63 37.05
C ALA A 5 6.69 -14.13 35.75
N PRO A 6 5.97 -13.28 35.00
CA PRO A 6 5.42 -13.66 33.70
C PRO A 6 6.56 -13.77 32.68
N ASN A 7 6.66 -14.94 32.04
CA ASN A 7 7.52 -15.12 30.87
C ASN A 7 6.99 -14.23 29.74
N SER A 8 7.67 -13.11 29.50
CA SER A 8 7.56 -12.36 28.25
C SER A 8 8.18 -13.20 27.14
N THR A 9 7.34 -13.93 26.41
CA THR A 9 7.73 -14.61 25.17
C THR A 9 7.67 -13.62 24.02
N ASN A 10 8.68 -12.75 23.92
CA ASN A 10 8.99 -12.14 22.64
C ASN A 10 9.48 -13.25 21.69
N PRO A 11 8.88 -13.41 20.49
CA PRO A 11 9.34 -14.41 19.53
C PRO A 11 10.80 -14.15 19.18
N SER A 12 11.58 -15.23 19.01
CA SER A 12 12.98 -15.11 18.59
C SER A 12 13.08 -14.38 17.24
N SER A 13 14.15 -13.64 16.99
CA SER A 13 14.33 -12.89 15.75
C SER A 13 14.18 -13.75 14.48
N LEU A 14 14.63 -15.01 14.54
CA LEU A 14 14.48 -15.99 13.47
C LEU A 14 13.00 -16.36 13.18
N ASP A 15 12.17 -16.38 14.21
CA ASP A 15 10.74 -16.69 14.11
C ASP A 15 9.97 -15.51 13.48
N ALA A 16 10.36 -14.27 13.82
CA ALA A 16 9.79 -13.06 13.23
C ALA A 16 10.16 -12.90 11.74
N ASP A 17 11.40 -13.16 11.36
CA ASP A 17 11.85 -13.10 9.96
C ASP A 17 11.13 -14.16 9.10
N GLU A 18 11.02 -15.39 9.61
CA GLU A 18 10.29 -16.46 8.94
C GLU A 18 8.80 -16.15 8.81
N THR A 19 8.19 -15.57 9.84
CA THR A 19 6.79 -15.10 9.81
C THR A 19 6.57 -14.05 8.72
N MET A 20 7.46 -13.06 8.63
CA MET A 20 7.40 -12.04 7.58
C MET A 20 7.54 -12.66 6.18
N ARG A 21 8.52 -13.56 5.99
CA ARG A 21 8.72 -14.28 4.73
C ARG A 21 7.46 -15.02 4.29
N GLN A 22 6.86 -15.78 5.21
CA GLN A 22 5.63 -16.53 4.94
C GLN A 22 4.45 -15.60 4.63
N ALA A 23 4.34 -14.46 5.32
CA ALA A 23 3.30 -13.47 5.05
C ALA A 23 3.42 -12.89 3.64
N VAL A 24 4.63 -12.49 3.22
CA VAL A 24 4.89 -12.02 1.85
C VAL A 24 4.62 -13.12 0.82
N ASP A 25 5.04 -14.36 1.06
CA ASP A 25 4.78 -15.49 0.14
C ASP A 25 3.28 -15.84 0.03
N ARG A 26 2.51 -15.66 1.10
CA ARG A 26 1.04 -15.80 1.07
C ARG A 26 0.40 -14.65 0.29
N PHE A 27 0.81 -13.42 0.56
CA PHE A 27 0.35 -12.22 -0.13
C PHE A 27 0.53 -12.37 -1.65
N ARG A 28 1.75 -12.70 -2.10
CA ARG A 28 2.08 -12.87 -3.52
C ARG A 28 1.17 -13.86 -4.21
N ARG A 29 0.97 -15.03 -3.60
CA ARG A 29 0.13 -16.10 -4.16
C ARG A 29 -1.33 -15.69 -4.23
N ARG A 30 -1.86 -15.08 -3.17
CA ARG A 30 -3.27 -14.66 -3.12
C ARG A 30 -3.57 -13.53 -4.10
N ILE A 31 -2.76 -12.47 -4.11
CA ILE A 31 -2.93 -11.34 -5.04
C ILE A 31 -2.78 -11.79 -6.50
N ALA A 32 -1.76 -12.60 -6.82
CA ALA A 32 -1.59 -13.13 -8.17
C ALA A 32 -2.80 -13.98 -8.60
N ALA A 33 -3.27 -14.88 -7.74
CA ALA A 33 -4.43 -15.73 -8.05
C ALA A 33 -5.71 -14.90 -8.22
N ALA A 34 -5.96 -13.93 -7.33
CA ALA A 34 -7.13 -13.05 -7.41
C ALA A 34 -7.11 -12.21 -8.69
N ASN A 35 -5.96 -11.67 -9.08
CA ASN A 35 -5.80 -10.84 -10.28
C ASN A 35 -5.91 -11.65 -11.57
N GLN A 36 -5.28 -12.83 -11.62
CA GLN A 36 -5.43 -13.75 -12.75
C GLN A 36 -6.88 -14.20 -12.91
N LYS A 37 -7.54 -14.58 -11.81
CA LYS A 37 -8.96 -14.94 -11.82
C LYS A 37 -9.82 -13.79 -12.33
N PHE A 38 -9.62 -12.58 -11.81
CA PHE A 38 -10.40 -11.42 -12.23
C PHE A 38 -10.27 -11.17 -13.73
N VAL A 39 -9.05 -11.15 -14.26
CA VAL A 39 -8.83 -10.97 -15.70
C VAL A 39 -9.51 -12.08 -16.51
N GLN A 40 -9.40 -13.34 -16.09
CA GLN A 40 -10.07 -14.44 -16.77
C GLN A 40 -11.61 -14.28 -16.73
N ASP A 41 -12.17 -13.91 -15.59
CA ASP A 41 -13.61 -13.68 -15.44
C ASP A 41 -14.09 -12.51 -16.35
N ARG A 42 -13.23 -11.52 -16.64
CA ARG A 42 -13.54 -10.44 -17.61
C ARG A 42 -13.49 -10.94 -19.05
N ILE A 43 -12.51 -11.77 -19.38
CA ILE A 43 -12.40 -12.38 -20.70
C ILE A 43 -13.63 -13.25 -20.99
N ASP A 44 -14.00 -14.11 -20.04
CA ASP A 44 -15.16 -15.00 -20.16
C ASP A 44 -16.47 -14.20 -20.30
N GLU A 45 -16.61 -13.08 -19.57
CA GLU A 45 -17.76 -12.18 -19.71
C GLU A 45 -17.83 -11.56 -21.11
N ILE A 46 -16.70 -11.10 -21.66
CA ILE A 46 -16.63 -10.50 -22.99
C ILE A 46 -16.93 -11.55 -24.08
N ASP A 47 -16.38 -12.75 -23.97
CA ASP A 47 -16.64 -13.84 -24.91
C ASP A 47 -18.12 -14.29 -24.88
N ALA A 48 -18.73 -14.32 -23.69
CA ALA A 48 -20.16 -14.68 -23.54
C ALA A 48 -21.12 -13.68 -24.23
N ARG A 49 -20.70 -12.44 -24.48
CA ARG A 49 -21.50 -11.43 -25.22
C ARG A 49 -21.61 -11.74 -26.72
N GLY A 50 -20.83 -12.68 -27.25
CA GLY A 50 -20.94 -13.11 -28.65
C GLY A 50 -20.59 -12.02 -29.67
N LEU A 51 -19.65 -11.13 -29.32
CA LEU A 51 -19.20 -10.03 -30.17
C LEU A 51 -18.63 -10.55 -31.51
N ALA A 52 -18.86 -9.79 -32.58
CA ALA A 52 -18.55 -10.24 -33.94
C ALA A 52 -17.06 -10.14 -34.29
N THR A 53 -16.32 -9.24 -33.63
CA THR A 53 -14.91 -8.98 -33.95
C THR A 53 -14.01 -8.94 -32.72
N GLU A 54 -12.74 -9.34 -32.88
CA GLU A 54 -11.73 -9.20 -31.81
C GLU A 54 -11.50 -7.74 -31.42
N LYS A 55 -11.68 -6.80 -32.36
CA LYS A 55 -11.56 -5.37 -32.07
C LYS A 55 -12.60 -4.90 -31.05
N GLU A 56 -13.84 -5.36 -31.16
CA GLU A 56 -14.89 -5.04 -30.17
C GLU A 56 -14.57 -5.66 -28.81
N LYS A 57 -14.07 -6.90 -28.79
CA LYS A 57 -13.65 -7.57 -27.56
C LYS A 57 -12.49 -6.86 -26.85
N ILE A 58 -11.45 -6.49 -27.59
CA ILE A 58 -10.31 -5.74 -27.04
C ILE A 58 -10.76 -4.37 -26.54
N ARG A 59 -11.66 -3.69 -27.27
CA ARG A 59 -12.22 -2.41 -26.81
C ARG A 59 -12.95 -2.53 -25.47
N MET A 60 -13.67 -3.63 -25.25
CA MET A 60 -14.26 -3.91 -23.94
C MET A 60 -13.23 -4.22 -22.85
N MET A 61 -12.13 -4.89 -23.21
CA MET A 61 -11.03 -5.16 -22.28
C MET A 61 -10.30 -3.86 -21.87
N GLN A 62 -10.16 -2.91 -22.80
CA GLN A 62 -9.52 -1.60 -22.58
C GLN A 62 -10.21 -0.75 -21.50
N ASP A 63 -11.50 -1.01 -21.21
CA ASP A 63 -12.23 -0.32 -20.15
C ASP A 63 -11.71 -0.65 -18.73
N TRP A 64 -10.88 -1.69 -18.58
CA TRP A 64 -10.30 -2.09 -17.31
C TRP A 64 -8.90 -1.52 -17.10
N ARG A 65 -8.54 -1.25 -15.84
CA ARG A 65 -7.24 -0.66 -15.46
C ARG A 65 -6.09 -1.46 -16.07
N HIS A 66 -5.09 -0.74 -16.56
CA HIS A 66 -3.89 -1.26 -17.24
C HIS A 66 -4.10 -1.88 -18.63
N PHE A 67 -5.32 -1.97 -19.14
CA PHE A 67 -5.59 -2.53 -20.47
C PHE A 67 -5.90 -1.49 -21.55
N GLY A 68 -5.93 -0.20 -21.22
CA GLY A 68 -6.23 0.88 -22.18
C GLY A 68 -5.26 0.94 -23.37
N ASP A 69 -4.05 0.44 -23.20
CA ASP A 69 -3.00 0.44 -24.22
C ASP A 69 -2.99 -0.80 -25.13
N LEU A 70 -3.93 -1.74 -24.98
CA LEU A 70 -4.11 -2.84 -25.95
C LEU A 70 -4.51 -2.28 -27.33
N ASP A 71 -4.32 -3.04 -28.41
CA ASP A 71 -4.64 -2.59 -29.79
C ASP A 71 -3.94 -1.28 -30.23
N GLN A 72 -2.71 -1.00 -29.75
CA GLN A 72 -1.95 0.20 -30.10
C GLN A 72 -0.72 -0.13 -30.96
N ASP A 73 -0.44 0.71 -31.98
CA ASP A 73 0.68 0.53 -32.93
C ASP A 73 1.87 1.48 -32.68
N GLY A 74 1.73 2.47 -31.79
CA GLY A 74 2.80 3.41 -31.48
C GLY A 74 3.94 2.74 -30.70
N PRO A 75 5.20 3.18 -30.86
CA PRO A 75 6.30 2.71 -30.01
C PRO A 75 6.12 3.20 -28.57
N ASP A 76 6.53 2.39 -27.60
CA ASP A 76 6.53 2.78 -26.20
C ASP A 76 7.70 3.75 -25.86
N GLY A 77 7.43 4.67 -24.91
CA GLY A 77 8.36 5.73 -24.49
C GLY A 77 9.44 5.30 -23.50
N HIS A 78 9.47 4.05 -23.04
CA HIS A 78 10.44 3.60 -22.05
C HIS A 78 11.88 3.69 -22.56
N ASN A 79 12.77 4.18 -21.69
CA ASN A 79 14.20 4.31 -21.97
C ASN A 79 14.94 2.96 -21.95
N SER A 80 14.43 1.97 -21.21
CA SER A 80 15.01 0.63 -21.13
C SER A 80 14.55 -0.24 -22.31
N PRO A 81 15.45 -0.90 -23.06
CA PRO A 81 15.07 -1.79 -24.15
C PRO A 81 14.18 -2.96 -23.72
N ASP A 82 14.45 -3.56 -22.55
CA ASP A 82 13.65 -4.68 -22.05
C ASP A 82 12.24 -4.22 -21.63
N ALA A 83 12.14 -3.08 -20.94
CA ALA A 83 10.86 -2.48 -20.59
C ALA A 83 10.04 -2.13 -21.82
N ARG A 84 10.68 -1.52 -22.82
CA ARG A 84 10.06 -1.18 -24.10
C ARG A 84 9.54 -2.43 -24.80
N ARG A 85 10.34 -3.51 -24.86
CA ARG A 85 9.90 -4.79 -25.46
C ARG A 85 8.66 -5.36 -24.77
N ILE A 86 8.61 -5.32 -23.44
CA ILE A 86 7.47 -5.83 -22.66
C ILE A 86 6.22 -4.97 -22.93
N SER A 87 6.36 -3.64 -22.91
CA SER A 87 5.27 -2.71 -23.23
C SER A 87 4.78 -2.88 -24.67
N ASP A 88 5.69 -2.88 -25.66
CA ASP A 88 5.35 -3.06 -27.07
C ASP A 88 4.61 -4.40 -27.29
N GLN A 89 5.04 -5.49 -26.63
CA GLN A 89 4.34 -6.78 -26.71
C GLN A 89 2.91 -6.70 -26.16
N PHE A 90 2.71 -6.00 -25.04
CA PHE A 90 1.38 -5.79 -24.46
C PHE A 90 0.51 -4.97 -25.43
N ARG A 91 1.03 -3.83 -25.90
CA ARG A 91 0.34 -2.90 -26.81
C ARG A 91 -0.03 -3.52 -28.14
N GLN A 92 0.82 -4.40 -28.68
CA GLN A 92 0.63 -5.11 -29.95
C GLN A 92 -0.33 -6.31 -29.85
N THR A 93 -0.91 -6.56 -28.68
CA THR A 93 -1.90 -7.63 -28.53
C THR A 93 -3.23 -7.22 -29.16
N ARG A 94 -3.75 -8.08 -30.03
CA ARG A 94 -4.97 -7.87 -30.83
C ARG A 94 -6.05 -8.92 -30.58
N GLU A 95 -5.71 -10.00 -29.89
CA GLU A 95 -6.60 -11.13 -29.62
C GLU A 95 -6.85 -11.20 -28.12
N LEU A 96 -8.13 -11.23 -27.71
CA LEU A 96 -8.49 -11.26 -26.28
C LEU A 96 -7.91 -12.50 -25.59
N ALA A 97 -7.95 -13.65 -26.28
CA ALA A 97 -7.45 -14.92 -25.78
C ALA A 97 -5.92 -14.95 -25.53
N ALA A 98 -5.17 -14.00 -26.10
CA ALA A 98 -3.73 -13.89 -25.89
C ALA A 98 -3.36 -13.17 -24.58
N VAL A 99 -4.30 -12.42 -23.97
CA VAL A 99 -4.06 -11.62 -22.76
C VAL A 99 -3.52 -12.45 -21.59
N PRO A 100 -4.09 -13.62 -21.23
CA PRO A 100 -3.59 -14.41 -20.10
C PRO A 100 -2.13 -14.84 -20.26
N ALA A 101 -1.69 -15.14 -21.49
CA ALA A 101 -0.31 -15.54 -21.77
C ALA A 101 0.69 -14.40 -21.60
N LEU A 102 0.24 -13.14 -21.74
CA LEU A 102 1.06 -11.96 -21.44
C LEU A 102 1.26 -11.81 -19.93
N LEU A 103 0.19 -12.00 -19.17
CA LEU A 103 0.19 -11.86 -17.71
C LEU A 103 0.92 -12.99 -16.99
N ALA A 104 1.09 -14.14 -17.64
CA ALA A 104 1.91 -15.24 -17.14
C ALA A 104 3.42 -14.95 -17.18
N LYS A 105 3.86 -13.95 -17.96
CA LYS A 105 5.25 -13.49 -18.01
C LYS A 105 5.47 -12.38 -16.98
N GLU A 106 6.74 -12.06 -16.69
CA GLU A 106 7.08 -10.87 -15.91
C GLU A 106 6.55 -9.62 -16.64
N THR A 107 5.52 -8.99 -16.08
CA THR A 107 4.84 -7.83 -16.66
C THR A 107 5.49 -6.50 -16.28
N ARG A 108 6.53 -6.51 -15.44
CA ARG A 108 7.26 -5.27 -15.09
C ARG A 108 7.95 -4.68 -16.33
N PRO A 109 7.97 -3.35 -16.46
CA PRO A 109 7.57 -2.35 -15.46
C PRO A 109 6.08 -1.97 -15.45
N LEU A 110 5.22 -2.59 -16.29
CA LEU A 110 3.82 -2.17 -16.43
C LEU A 110 3.05 -2.25 -15.11
N PHE A 111 3.13 -3.40 -14.46
CA PHE A 111 2.55 -3.67 -13.14
C PHE A 111 3.09 -5.01 -12.60
N ALA A 112 2.94 -5.25 -11.29
CA ALA A 112 3.29 -6.51 -10.64
C ALA A 112 2.03 -7.34 -10.35
N MET A 113 1.79 -8.41 -11.13
CA MET A 113 0.60 -9.26 -10.95
C MET A 113 0.45 -9.84 -9.52
N ASP A 114 1.57 -10.12 -8.86
CA ASP A 114 1.64 -10.63 -7.50
C ASP A 114 1.71 -9.53 -6.43
N GLY A 115 1.65 -8.26 -6.85
CA GLY A 115 1.58 -7.10 -5.99
C GLY A 115 2.83 -6.79 -5.17
N VAL A 116 3.89 -7.58 -5.29
CA VAL A 116 5.12 -7.37 -4.51
C VAL A 116 6.17 -6.79 -5.40
N HIS A 117 6.78 -5.68 -4.99
CA HIS A 117 7.92 -5.14 -5.71
C HIS A 117 9.25 -5.50 -5.04
N PRO A 118 10.30 -5.88 -5.81
CA PRO A 118 11.50 -6.52 -5.26
C PRO A 118 12.33 -5.59 -4.37
N PRO A 119 13.00 -6.10 -3.31
CA PRO A 119 13.70 -5.24 -2.36
C PRO A 119 14.78 -4.38 -3.03
N ARG A 120 14.80 -3.08 -2.72
CA ARG A 120 15.82 -2.12 -3.23
C ARG A 120 17.03 -2.05 -2.29
N LEU A 121 16.81 -2.23 -0.99
CA LEU A 121 17.83 -2.26 0.06
C LEU A 121 18.39 -3.70 0.21
N ARG A 122 19.34 -4.05 -0.66
CA ARG A 122 19.82 -5.43 -0.88
C ARG A 122 20.74 -5.98 0.20
N THR A 123 21.32 -5.11 1.04
CA THR A 123 22.26 -5.52 2.10
C THR A 123 21.68 -5.15 3.48
N PRO A 124 21.93 -5.94 4.54
CA PRO A 124 21.53 -5.58 5.90
C PRO A 124 21.97 -4.17 6.29
N GLU A 125 23.21 -3.78 5.98
CA GLU A 125 23.76 -2.47 6.31
C GLU A 125 22.98 -1.33 5.64
N ALA A 126 22.43 -1.56 4.45
CA ALA A 126 21.63 -0.56 3.74
C ALA A 126 20.25 -0.40 4.37
N ARG A 127 19.68 -1.48 4.90
CA ARG A 127 18.43 -1.44 5.66
C ARG A 127 18.64 -0.73 7.00
N GLU A 128 19.73 -1.02 7.70
CA GLU A 128 20.06 -0.31 8.95
C GLU A 128 20.20 1.20 8.73
N MET A 129 20.95 1.63 7.71
CA MET A 129 21.09 3.06 7.39
C MET A 129 19.73 3.74 7.11
N PHE A 130 18.81 3.04 6.46
CA PHE A 130 17.46 3.53 6.20
C PHE A 130 16.62 3.63 7.48
N LEU A 131 16.59 2.59 8.29
CA LEU A 131 15.84 2.55 9.54
C LEU A 131 16.37 3.54 10.58
N ASP A 132 17.69 3.74 10.64
CA ASP A 132 18.31 4.77 11.48
C ASP A 132 17.88 6.17 11.04
N THR A 133 17.79 6.39 9.73
CA THR A 133 17.30 7.65 9.19
C THR A 133 15.84 7.90 9.55
N LEU A 134 14.98 6.90 9.41
CA LEU A 134 13.58 7.00 9.81
C LEU A 134 13.44 7.22 11.32
N GLN A 135 14.23 6.51 12.13
CA GLN A 135 14.23 6.66 13.58
C GLN A 135 14.55 8.10 14.01
N GLU A 136 15.58 8.72 13.42
CA GLU A 136 15.93 10.12 13.71
C GLU A 136 14.81 11.09 13.31
N VAL A 137 14.20 10.87 12.13
CA VAL A 137 13.10 11.71 11.64
C VAL A 137 11.86 11.58 12.52
N PHE A 138 11.46 10.36 12.87
CA PHE A 138 10.29 10.10 13.70
C PHE A 138 10.46 10.59 15.14
N HIS A 139 11.67 10.50 15.69
CA HIS A 139 11.94 11.08 17.01
C HIS A 139 11.78 12.60 16.98
N ARG A 140 12.35 13.28 15.98
CA ARG A 140 12.19 14.72 15.81
C ARG A 140 10.72 15.11 15.57
N GLN A 141 10.01 14.33 14.77
CA GLN A 141 8.58 14.54 14.52
C GLN A 141 7.80 14.52 15.84
N ALA A 142 8.06 13.55 16.72
CA ALA A 142 7.41 13.44 18.01
C ALA A 142 7.76 14.61 18.95
N GLU A 143 9.03 15.05 18.97
CA GLU A 143 9.48 16.22 19.74
C GLU A 143 8.77 17.51 19.27
N GLU A 144 8.70 17.72 17.95
CA GLU A 144 8.01 18.88 17.35
C GLU A 144 6.51 18.88 17.68
N TRP A 145 5.88 17.70 17.63
CA TRP A 145 4.45 17.54 17.91
C TRP A 145 4.13 17.84 19.39
N ALA A 146 4.87 17.23 20.32
CA ALA A 146 4.67 17.45 21.75
C ALA A 146 4.91 18.92 22.15
N ALA A 147 5.89 19.58 21.53
CA ALA A 147 6.14 21.01 21.75
C ALA A 147 5.00 21.90 21.23
N ALA A 148 4.26 21.47 20.19
CA ALA A 148 3.15 22.22 19.63
C ALA A 148 1.84 22.03 20.43
N GLU A 149 1.64 20.86 21.04
CA GLU A 149 0.40 20.54 21.78
C GLU A 149 0.47 20.84 23.29
N GLU A 150 1.59 21.40 23.79
CA GLU A 150 1.83 21.65 25.23
C GLU A 150 1.61 20.39 26.11
N GLU A 151 1.81 19.21 25.52
CA GLU A 151 1.65 17.92 26.21
C GLU A 151 2.65 17.77 27.37
N ASP A 152 2.29 16.90 28.32
CA ASP A 152 3.15 16.59 29.47
C ASP A 152 4.53 16.11 28.98
N LEU A 153 5.58 16.85 29.37
CA LEU A 153 6.95 16.62 28.92
C LEU A 153 7.43 15.19 29.21
N ASP A 154 6.86 14.53 30.21
CA ASP A 154 7.21 13.16 30.57
C ASP A 154 6.77 12.13 29.51
N LEU A 155 5.63 12.34 28.82
CA LEU A 155 5.18 11.50 27.69
C LEU A 155 5.94 11.84 26.41
N ALA A 156 6.24 13.12 26.19
CA ALA A 156 7.05 13.59 25.08
C ALA A 156 8.46 12.97 25.04
N LEU A 157 9.01 12.67 26.23
CA LEU A 157 10.36 12.12 26.41
C LEU A 157 10.46 10.60 26.20
N GLU A 158 9.34 9.87 26.13
CA GLU A 158 9.41 8.43 25.84
C GLU A 158 9.95 8.21 24.42
N PRO A 159 11.03 7.43 24.25
CA PRO A 159 11.65 7.26 22.94
C PRO A 159 10.72 6.46 22.02
N ILE A 160 10.45 7.01 20.83
CA ILE A 160 9.79 6.27 19.75
C ILE A 160 10.65 5.04 19.42
N PRO A 161 10.11 3.81 19.48
CA PRO A 161 10.88 2.62 19.16
C PRO A 161 11.18 2.57 17.66
N ARG A 162 12.28 1.90 17.29
CA ARG A 162 12.63 1.66 15.89
C ARG A 162 11.64 0.75 15.20
N CYS A 163 11.35 1.03 13.94
CA CYS A 163 10.43 0.25 13.10
C CYS A 163 11.06 -1.06 12.59
N GLU A 164 11.44 -1.96 13.51
CA GLU A 164 12.14 -3.21 13.19
C GLU A 164 11.36 -4.12 12.23
N GLU A 165 10.02 -4.14 12.33
CA GLU A 165 9.18 -4.94 11.45
C GLU A 165 9.18 -4.44 10.00
N LEU A 166 9.24 -3.12 9.79
CA LEU A 166 9.45 -2.52 8.47
C LEU A 166 10.79 -2.98 7.88
N GLY A 167 11.85 -3.03 8.71
CA GLY A 167 13.15 -3.58 8.35
C GLY A 167 13.09 -5.02 7.83
N ARG A 168 12.27 -5.86 8.46
CA ARG A 168 12.04 -7.24 8.01
C ARG A 168 11.33 -7.28 6.67
N LEU A 169 10.27 -6.49 6.48
CA LEU A 169 9.57 -6.40 5.19
C LEU A 169 10.54 -6.01 4.07
N LEU A 170 11.42 -5.04 4.31
CA LEU A 170 12.43 -4.54 3.36
C LEU A 170 13.44 -5.58 2.89
N THR A 171 13.52 -6.73 3.56
CA THR A 171 14.30 -7.89 3.09
C THR A 171 13.63 -8.58 1.90
N TYR A 172 12.31 -8.51 1.80
CA TYR A 172 11.50 -9.26 0.84
C TYR A 172 10.77 -8.38 -0.18
N ALA A 173 10.41 -7.15 0.20
CA ALA A 173 9.63 -6.23 -0.62
C ALA A 173 10.01 -4.78 -0.31
N HIS A 174 10.03 -3.91 -1.31
CA HIS A 174 10.12 -2.46 -1.07
C HIS A 174 8.77 -1.75 -1.08
N GLU A 175 7.77 -2.41 -1.66
CA GLU A 175 6.42 -1.91 -1.86
C GLU A 175 5.52 -3.12 -2.05
N VAL A 176 4.32 -3.06 -1.47
CA VAL A 176 3.24 -4.00 -1.76
C VAL A 176 2.01 -3.23 -2.22
N GLU A 177 1.37 -3.67 -3.29
CA GLU A 177 0.19 -3.04 -3.87
C GLU A 177 -0.72 -4.09 -4.50
N ASP A 178 -2.02 -3.82 -4.61
CA ASP A 178 -2.81 -4.45 -5.68
C ASP A 178 -2.70 -3.53 -6.91
N PRO A 179 -2.31 -4.05 -8.09
CA PRO A 179 -2.39 -3.29 -9.35
C PRO A 179 -3.77 -2.66 -9.60
N ASP A 180 -4.79 -3.18 -8.94
CA ASP A 180 -6.13 -2.66 -8.85
C ASP A 180 -6.83 -2.65 -10.20
N PHE A 181 -6.80 -3.82 -10.86
CA PHE A 181 -7.60 -4.12 -12.05
C PHE A 181 -9.10 -3.83 -11.89
N ARG A 182 -9.55 -3.73 -10.63
CA ARG A 182 -10.94 -3.56 -10.20
C ARG A 182 -11.34 -2.09 -10.00
N HIS A 183 -10.40 -1.15 -10.05
CA HIS A 183 -10.61 0.29 -9.80
C HIS A 183 -11.19 0.61 -8.42
N SER A 184 -10.76 -0.11 -7.40
CA SER A 184 -11.15 0.13 -6.02
C SER A 184 -10.47 1.32 -5.35
N GLY A 185 -9.32 1.74 -5.88
CA GLY A 185 -8.48 2.73 -5.23
C GLY A 185 -7.93 2.30 -3.87
N VAL A 186 -7.75 1.00 -3.61
CA VAL A 186 -7.01 0.54 -2.42
C VAL A 186 -5.57 1.10 -2.47
N ALA A 187 -5.11 1.70 -1.38
CA ALA A 187 -3.79 2.31 -1.33
C ALA A 187 -2.66 1.27 -1.32
N PRO A 188 -1.54 1.50 -2.03
CA PRO A 188 -0.33 0.69 -1.90
C PRO A 188 0.33 0.94 -0.53
N PHE A 189 1.33 0.14 -0.18
CA PHE A 189 2.20 0.34 0.99
C PHE A 189 3.67 0.39 0.55
N GLU A 190 4.20 1.59 0.35
CA GLU A 190 5.56 1.88 -0.09
C GLU A 190 6.56 1.89 1.09
N ALA A 191 7.00 0.70 1.49
CA ALA A 191 7.87 0.52 2.66
C ALA A 191 9.24 1.21 2.58
N ALA A 192 9.85 1.30 1.40
CA ALA A 192 11.18 1.89 1.22
C ALA A 192 11.18 3.39 0.90
N LEU A 193 9.98 3.98 0.71
CA LEU A 193 9.81 5.36 0.26
C LEU A 193 10.62 5.65 -1.02
N LEU A 194 10.94 6.90 -1.31
CA LEU A 194 11.67 7.34 -2.51
C LEU A 194 13.14 6.85 -2.61
N VAL A 195 13.59 5.90 -1.79
CA VAL A 195 14.97 5.42 -1.77
C VAL A 195 15.22 4.44 -2.92
N GLN A 196 16.13 4.86 -3.81
CA GLN A 196 16.48 4.22 -5.09
C GLN A 196 15.30 4.19 -6.08
N SER A 197 15.39 4.88 -7.22
CA SER A 197 14.24 5.04 -8.13
C SER A 197 13.68 3.70 -8.67
N ARG A 198 12.36 3.69 -8.93
CA ARG A 198 11.55 2.54 -9.40
C ARG A 198 12.11 1.83 -10.65
N TYR A 199 12.99 2.49 -11.41
CA TYR A 199 13.50 2.00 -12.70
C TYR A 199 15.03 2.07 -12.85
N GLY A 200 15.78 2.14 -11.74
CA GLY A 200 17.25 2.10 -11.79
C GLY A 200 17.80 0.69 -11.97
N SER A 201 18.76 0.51 -12.89
CA SER A 201 19.59 -0.70 -12.89
C SER A 201 20.39 -0.75 -11.59
N PHE A 202 20.26 -1.85 -10.85
CA PHE A 202 21.00 -2.04 -9.61
C PHE A 202 22.44 -2.46 -9.92
N PRO A 203 23.46 -1.84 -9.31
CA PRO A 203 24.84 -2.25 -9.53
C PRO A 203 25.05 -3.70 -9.08
N CYS A 204 25.94 -4.46 -9.72
CA CYS A 204 26.35 -5.74 -9.15
C CYS A 204 27.04 -5.50 -7.80
N LEU A 205 26.98 -6.46 -6.85
CA LEU A 205 27.58 -6.33 -5.52
C LEU A 205 28.71 -7.35 -5.29
N ASP A 206 29.37 -7.76 -6.38
CA ASP A 206 30.36 -8.84 -6.37
C ASP A 206 31.70 -8.37 -5.79
N THR A 207 32.07 -7.11 -6.00
CA THR A 207 33.32 -6.53 -5.48
C THR A 207 33.08 -5.61 -4.29
N GLN A 208 34.10 -5.45 -3.44
CA GLN A 208 34.03 -4.52 -2.30
C GLN A 208 33.82 -3.07 -2.78
N GLU A 209 34.51 -2.65 -3.85
CA GLU A 209 34.34 -1.31 -4.41
C GLU A 209 32.90 -1.05 -4.85
N GLN A 210 32.24 -2.03 -5.48
CA GLN A 210 30.84 -1.91 -5.85
C GLN A 210 29.90 -1.82 -4.64
N ARG A 211 30.20 -2.58 -3.57
CA ARG A 211 29.44 -2.50 -2.30
C ARG A 211 29.62 -1.13 -1.65
N ASP A 212 30.83 -0.60 -1.61
CA ASP A 212 31.12 0.71 -1.06
C ASP A 212 30.41 1.82 -1.84
N GLN A 213 30.42 1.76 -3.18
CA GLN A 213 29.67 2.67 -4.04
C GLN A 213 28.15 2.56 -3.82
N TYR A 214 27.63 1.35 -3.69
CA TYR A 214 26.22 1.10 -3.39
C TYR A 214 25.83 1.72 -2.04
N HIS A 215 26.61 1.48 -0.98
CA HIS A 215 26.35 2.05 0.35
C HIS A 215 26.50 3.57 0.37
N ALA A 216 27.48 4.13 -0.34
CA ALA A 216 27.61 5.57 -0.50
C ALA A 216 26.36 6.19 -1.16
N ARG A 217 25.82 5.54 -2.19
CA ARG A 217 24.56 5.95 -2.81
C ARG A 217 23.38 5.84 -1.85
N VAL A 218 23.26 4.74 -1.09
CA VAL A 218 22.20 4.59 -0.08
C VAL A 218 22.25 5.72 0.95
N ARG A 219 23.44 6.09 1.46
CA ARG A 219 23.59 7.23 2.37
C ARG A 219 23.12 8.54 1.75
N GLN A 220 23.46 8.78 0.48
CA GLN A 220 23.00 9.97 -0.24
C GLN A 220 21.47 10.01 -0.37
N GLU A 221 20.84 8.90 -0.75
CA GLU A 221 19.37 8.83 -0.85
C GLU A 221 18.70 8.94 0.53
N CYS A 222 19.29 8.39 1.60
CA CYS A 222 18.78 8.57 2.96
C CYS A 222 18.87 10.02 3.44
N ALA A 223 19.96 10.73 3.09
CA ALA A 223 20.07 12.16 3.38
C ALA A 223 18.99 12.97 2.63
N ARG A 224 18.74 12.66 1.35
CA ARG A 224 17.64 13.29 0.58
C ARG A 224 16.27 12.96 1.14
N LEU A 225 16.05 11.71 1.55
CA LEU A 225 14.80 11.27 2.18
C LEU A 225 14.53 12.10 3.44
N ARG A 226 15.56 12.28 4.29
CA ARG A 226 15.46 13.11 5.49
C ARG A 226 15.10 14.55 5.15
N GLU A 227 15.83 15.17 4.23
CA GLU A 227 15.55 16.55 3.79
C GLU A 227 14.11 16.70 3.27
N TRP A 228 13.62 15.72 2.53
CA TRP A 228 12.26 15.72 2.00
C TRP A 228 11.20 15.50 3.09
N LEU A 229 11.39 14.54 3.99
CA LEU A 229 10.48 14.29 5.11
C LEU A 229 10.44 15.44 6.11
N GLU A 230 11.53 16.18 6.28
CA GLU A 230 11.57 17.32 7.20
C GLU A 230 11.11 18.64 6.54
N GLY A 231 10.93 18.65 5.22
CA GLY A 231 10.52 19.80 4.44
C GLY A 231 9.01 20.10 4.45
N GLU A 232 8.60 21.13 3.69
CA GLU A 232 7.21 21.62 3.63
C GLU A 232 6.24 20.72 2.85
N ASN A 233 6.75 19.85 1.97
CA ASN A 233 5.97 18.91 1.16
C ASN A 233 6.34 17.48 1.55
N SER A 234 6.11 17.18 2.83
CA SER A 234 6.49 15.95 3.49
C SER A 234 5.32 14.97 3.54
N ASP A 235 5.62 13.68 3.56
CA ASP A 235 4.65 12.62 3.82
C ASP A 235 4.56 12.25 5.32
N LEU A 236 5.30 12.96 6.20
CA LEU A 236 5.14 12.82 7.64
C LEU A 236 3.70 13.17 8.05
N ILE A 237 3.08 12.34 8.90
CA ILE A 237 1.62 12.43 9.13
C ILE A 237 1.13 13.80 9.66
N ASN A 238 1.93 14.56 10.43
CA ASN A 238 1.60 15.94 10.83
C ASN A 238 1.84 17.01 9.75
N LYS A 239 2.65 16.71 8.74
CA LYS A 239 3.05 17.65 7.68
C LYS A 239 2.44 17.32 6.33
N ALA A 240 1.86 16.13 6.20
CA ALA A 240 1.25 15.63 4.99
C ALA A 240 0.10 16.53 4.55
N LYS A 241 0.16 16.99 3.30
CA LYS A 241 -0.88 17.82 2.68
C LYS A 241 -1.96 16.92 2.07
N ILE A 242 -2.50 16.02 2.88
CA ILE A 242 -3.63 15.15 2.51
C ILE A 242 -4.90 15.64 3.21
N VAL A 243 -6.06 15.37 2.59
CA VAL A 243 -7.36 15.72 3.18
C VAL A 243 -7.70 14.77 4.33
N ALA A 244 -7.24 13.53 4.25
CA ALA A 244 -7.47 12.50 5.25
C ALA A 244 -6.59 12.73 6.50
N GLY A 245 -7.13 12.39 7.66
CA GLY A 245 -6.37 12.26 8.90
C GLY A 245 -6.54 10.86 9.48
N PRO A 246 -5.69 10.48 10.47
CA PRO A 246 -5.97 9.34 11.33
C PRO A 246 -7.37 9.49 11.97
N ASP A 247 -8.00 8.37 12.31
CA ASP A 247 -9.27 8.40 13.06
C ASP A 247 -9.12 9.24 14.34
N GLU A 248 -10.14 9.99 14.72
CA GLU A 248 -10.10 10.90 15.89
C GLU A 248 -9.88 10.17 17.24
N ASP A 249 -10.18 8.86 17.29
CA ASP A 249 -9.92 8.02 18.46
C ASP A 249 -8.44 7.61 18.59
N LEU A 250 -7.57 7.95 17.63
CA LEU A 250 -6.15 7.64 17.66
C LEU A 250 -5.31 8.78 18.22
N GLU A 251 -4.45 8.43 19.17
CA GLU A 251 -3.32 9.24 19.60
C GLU A 251 -2.09 8.83 18.76
N VAL A 252 -1.48 9.78 18.04
CA VAL A 252 -0.39 9.52 17.10
C VAL A 252 0.81 10.38 17.48
N ARG A 253 1.99 9.78 17.63
CA ARG A 253 3.23 10.51 17.95
C ARG A 253 4.18 10.64 16.79
N ALA A 254 4.19 9.65 15.90
CA ALA A 254 5.05 9.65 14.72
C ALA A 254 4.44 8.80 13.61
N GLY A 255 4.88 9.04 12.38
CA GLY A 255 4.50 8.22 11.25
C GLY A 255 4.57 8.92 9.91
N VAL A 256 4.37 8.14 8.86
CA VAL A 256 4.49 8.57 7.47
C VAL A 256 3.37 7.95 6.64
N VAL A 257 2.86 8.73 5.68
CA VAL A 257 1.97 8.24 4.62
C VAL A 257 2.79 7.35 3.69
N THR A 258 2.34 6.13 3.46
CA THR A 258 3.04 5.12 2.69
C THR A 258 2.44 4.88 1.32
N GLY A 259 1.30 5.49 0.99
CA GLY A 259 0.70 5.31 -0.33
C GLY A 259 -0.63 6.02 -0.50
N SER A 260 -0.99 6.26 -1.75
CA SER A 260 -2.28 6.83 -2.17
C SER A 260 -2.91 5.91 -3.21
N GLY A 261 -4.12 5.45 -2.94
CA GLY A 261 -4.94 4.67 -3.85
C GLY A 261 -5.99 5.56 -4.51
N TYR A 262 -6.24 5.32 -5.80
CA TYR A 262 -7.03 6.22 -6.64
C TYR A 262 -8.22 5.52 -7.29
N VAL A 263 -9.37 6.20 -7.31
CA VAL A 263 -10.50 5.88 -8.18
C VAL A 263 -10.57 6.98 -9.23
N GLY A 264 -10.13 6.66 -10.46
CA GLY A 264 -9.95 7.66 -11.51
C GLY A 264 -8.77 8.58 -11.20
N GLU A 265 -9.00 9.89 -11.19
CA GLU A 265 -8.00 10.89 -10.83
C GLU A 265 -8.01 11.28 -9.35
N TYR A 266 -9.00 10.80 -8.59
CA TYR A 266 -9.20 11.20 -7.20
C TYR A 266 -8.65 10.15 -6.23
N PRO A 267 -7.90 10.56 -5.20
CA PRO A 267 -7.51 9.65 -4.14
C PRO A 267 -8.76 9.15 -3.42
N LYS A 268 -8.82 7.86 -3.12
CA LYS A 268 -9.90 7.25 -2.34
C LYS A 268 -9.40 6.79 -0.98
N TRP A 269 -8.24 6.17 -0.93
CA TRP A 269 -7.62 5.71 0.30
C TRP A 269 -6.16 6.16 0.37
N TYR A 270 -5.69 6.40 1.58
CA TYR A 270 -4.29 6.53 1.93
C TYR A 270 -3.91 5.36 2.83
N SER A 271 -2.67 4.91 2.72
CA SER A 271 -2.06 4.04 3.72
C SER A 271 -1.02 4.84 4.50
N ALA A 272 -0.85 4.51 5.77
CA ALA A 272 0.19 5.08 6.61
C ALA A 272 0.79 4.04 7.54
N TYR A 273 2.03 4.29 7.96
CA TYR A 273 2.69 3.54 9.02
C TYR A 273 2.94 4.46 10.21
N LEU A 274 2.19 4.23 11.28
CA LEU A 274 2.04 5.15 12.40
C LEU A 274 2.47 4.50 13.70
N TYR A 275 3.14 5.26 14.57
CA TYR A 275 3.29 4.93 15.97
C TYR A 275 2.16 5.59 16.75
N CYS A 276 1.17 4.79 17.11
CA CYS A 276 -0.10 5.26 17.66
C CYS A 276 -0.63 4.36 18.77
N ARG A 277 -1.72 4.79 19.41
CA ARG A 277 -2.63 3.98 20.23
C ARG A 277 -4.03 4.58 20.16
N LYS A 278 -5.04 3.87 20.66
CA LYS A 278 -6.38 4.42 20.88
C LYS A 278 -6.39 5.25 22.17
N ARG A 279 -7.02 6.42 22.13
CA ARG A 279 -7.27 7.26 23.32
C ARG A 279 -8.18 6.54 24.30
N LEU A 280 -7.95 6.74 25.59
CA LEU A 280 -8.85 6.25 26.62
C LEU A 280 -10.15 7.05 26.57
N GLU A 281 -11.29 6.39 26.81
CA GLU A 281 -12.61 7.06 26.79
C GLU A 281 -12.68 8.23 27.79
N GLU A 282 -11.89 8.20 28.86
CA GLU A 282 -11.78 9.26 29.86
C GLU A 282 -11.12 10.55 29.32
N ASP A 283 -10.27 10.43 28.29
CA ASP A 283 -9.57 11.54 27.63
C ASP A 283 -10.35 12.12 26.43
N MET A 284 -11.53 11.56 26.15
CA MET A 284 -12.43 12.03 25.10
C MET A 284 -13.47 12.97 25.71
N ASP A 285 -13.56 14.22 25.23
CA ASP A 285 -14.46 15.30 25.72
C ASP A 285 -15.97 14.98 25.55
N GLY A 286 -16.46 13.88 26.13
CA GLY A 286 -17.84 13.40 25.99
C GLY A 286 -18.19 12.86 24.60
N ILE A 287 -17.20 12.53 23.76
CA ILE A 287 -17.40 11.96 22.43
C ILE A 287 -17.58 10.44 22.57
N GLU A 288 -18.83 9.98 22.47
CA GLU A 288 -19.14 8.54 22.38
C GLU A 288 -19.02 8.05 20.93
N PHE A 289 -17.98 7.27 20.63
CA PHE A 289 -17.90 6.54 19.36
C PHE A 289 -18.80 5.30 19.44
N ARG A 290 -19.65 5.10 18.42
CA ARG A 290 -20.43 3.87 18.27
C ARG A 290 -19.54 2.72 17.81
N ASP A 291 -18.83 2.11 18.75
CA ASP A 291 -17.92 0.99 18.48
C ASP A 291 -18.58 -0.40 18.64
N GLU A 292 -19.90 -0.47 18.88
CA GLU A 292 -20.60 -1.72 19.20
C GLU A 292 -20.49 -2.76 18.06
N GLY A 293 -19.49 -3.65 18.17
CA GLY A 293 -19.35 -4.86 17.36
C GLY A 293 -18.40 -4.78 16.15
N ILE A 294 -17.68 -3.66 15.95
CA ILE A 294 -16.70 -3.55 14.86
C ILE A 294 -15.34 -4.07 15.33
N LEU A 295 -14.74 -4.98 14.56
CA LEU A 295 -13.42 -5.52 14.88
C LEU A 295 -12.33 -4.46 14.66
N ASP A 296 -11.38 -4.40 15.59
CA ASP A 296 -10.26 -3.46 15.60
C ASP A 296 -8.95 -4.20 15.89
N ALA A 297 -7.80 -3.50 15.85
CA ALA A 297 -6.51 -4.09 16.18
C ALA A 297 -6.51 -4.59 17.65
N PRO A 298 -6.12 -5.86 17.91
CA PRO A 298 -6.23 -6.45 19.25
C PRO A 298 -5.56 -5.67 20.38
N ASN A 299 -4.43 -5.04 20.10
CA ASN A 299 -3.62 -4.31 21.07
C ASN A 299 -3.71 -2.79 20.87
N ILE A 300 -4.76 -2.27 20.22
CA ILE A 300 -4.88 -0.86 19.83
C ILE A 300 -4.68 0.12 21.01
N GLN A 301 -4.97 -0.30 22.24
CA GLN A 301 -4.80 0.50 23.47
C GLN A 301 -3.32 0.73 23.85
N GLU A 302 -2.41 -0.09 23.33
CA GLU A 302 -0.97 0.01 23.59
C GLU A 302 -0.28 0.79 22.47
N TRP A 303 0.75 1.55 22.84
CA TRP A 303 1.63 2.19 21.86
C TRP A 303 2.30 1.14 20.97
N GLY A 304 2.17 1.32 19.66
CA GLY A 304 2.73 0.37 18.71
C GLY A 304 2.80 0.95 17.31
N TRP A 305 3.73 0.42 16.52
CA TRP A 305 3.77 0.67 15.08
C TRP A 305 2.64 -0.09 14.39
N ARG A 306 1.83 0.62 13.61
CA ARG A 306 0.65 0.07 12.94
C ARG A 306 0.55 0.52 11.50
N VAL A 307 0.04 -0.37 10.66
CA VAL A 307 -0.46 0.02 9.34
C VAL A 307 -1.89 0.51 9.50
N VAL A 308 -2.20 1.69 8.96
CA VAL A 308 -3.52 2.33 9.05
C VAL A 308 -3.94 2.77 7.66
N PHE A 309 -5.21 2.55 7.30
CA PHE A 309 -5.82 3.16 6.11
C PHE A 309 -6.69 4.33 6.51
N MET A 310 -6.66 5.38 5.69
CA MET A 310 -7.42 6.61 5.88
C MET A 310 -8.16 6.93 4.58
N GLU A 311 -9.47 7.14 4.63
CA GLU A 311 -10.30 7.52 3.50
C GLU A 311 -10.02 8.98 3.13
N ALA A 312 -9.90 9.24 1.84
CA ALA A 312 -9.60 10.57 1.32
C ALA A 312 -10.75 11.56 1.48
N GLU A 313 -11.99 11.06 1.51
CA GLU A 313 -13.17 11.86 1.78
C GLU A 313 -13.33 12.04 3.29
N ALA A 314 -13.56 13.27 3.73
CA ALA A 314 -13.86 13.56 5.13
C ALA A 314 -15.20 12.90 5.49
N SER A 315 -15.14 11.73 6.14
CA SER A 315 -16.30 11.16 6.83
C SER A 315 -16.85 12.21 7.83
N PRO A 316 -18.16 12.31 8.03
CA PRO A 316 -18.75 13.21 9.01
C PRO A 316 -18.30 12.86 10.44
N VAL A 317 -17.14 13.43 10.82
CA VAL A 317 -16.51 13.73 12.14
C VAL A 317 -16.51 12.64 13.23
N PHE A 318 -17.34 11.60 13.23
CA PHE A 318 -17.45 10.71 14.41
C PHE A 318 -17.68 9.23 14.10
N GLU A 319 -17.61 8.81 12.84
CA GLU A 319 -17.71 7.39 12.49
C GLU A 319 -16.33 6.84 12.10
N PRO A 320 -15.81 5.82 12.84
CA PRO A 320 -14.57 5.17 12.48
C PRO A 320 -14.69 4.60 11.07
N GLN A 321 -13.63 4.71 10.28
CA GLN A 321 -13.66 4.20 8.92
C GLN A 321 -13.74 2.67 8.94
N ILE A 322 -14.76 2.12 8.30
CA ILE A 322 -14.96 0.67 8.21
C ILE A 322 -14.61 0.24 6.80
N LEU A 323 -13.62 -0.64 6.69
CA LEU A 323 -13.24 -1.27 5.44
C LEU A 323 -13.34 -2.79 5.60
N TYR A 324 -14.34 -3.36 4.93
CA TYR A 324 -14.66 -4.80 4.97
C TYR A 324 -14.96 -5.33 6.38
N GLY A 325 -15.81 -4.61 7.12
CA GLY A 325 -16.34 -5.06 8.40
C GLY A 325 -15.38 -4.93 9.60
N ARG A 326 -14.22 -4.29 9.40
CA ARG A 326 -13.30 -3.93 10.48
C ARG A 326 -12.76 -2.51 10.27
N LYS A 327 -12.22 -1.94 11.34
CA LYS A 327 -11.37 -0.75 11.22
C LYS A 327 -10.04 -1.17 10.57
N PRO A 328 -9.54 -0.48 9.53
CA PRO A 328 -8.36 -0.90 8.78
C PRO A 328 -7.07 -0.47 9.48
N ARG A 329 -6.92 -0.96 10.72
CA ARG A 329 -5.81 -0.73 11.64
C ARG A 329 -5.23 -2.08 12.02
N PHE A 330 -3.92 -2.23 11.88
CA PHE A 330 -3.24 -3.53 12.01
C PHE A 330 -2.06 -3.42 12.97
N ASP A 331 -1.98 -4.32 13.94
CA ASP A 331 -0.90 -4.34 14.95
C ASP A 331 0.44 -4.79 14.35
N SER A 332 0.42 -5.38 13.16
CA SER A 332 1.62 -5.89 12.49
C SER A 332 1.49 -5.89 10.97
N ILE A 333 2.62 -5.77 10.28
CA ILE A 333 2.71 -5.88 8.83
C ILE A 333 2.24 -7.26 8.34
N PRO A 334 2.60 -8.41 8.95
CA PRO A 334 2.07 -9.72 8.55
C PRO A 334 0.55 -9.83 8.62
N GLU A 335 -0.09 -9.26 9.65
CA GLU A 335 -1.56 -9.19 9.75
C GLU A 335 -2.13 -8.35 8.60
N PHE A 336 -1.57 -7.15 8.40
CA PHE A 336 -1.93 -6.27 7.29
C PHE A 336 -1.83 -6.99 5.94
N LEU A 337 -0.75 -7.72 5.67
CA LEU A 337 -0.57 -8.42 4.39
C LEU A 337 -1.62 -9.50 4.16
N ASP A 338 -2.04 -10.23 5.20
CA ASP A 338 -3.07 -11.25 5.03
C ASP A 338 -4.46 -10.64 4.82
N TRP A 339 -4.77 -9.55 5.52
CA TRP A 339 -5.99 -8.77 5.28
C TRP A 339 -5.99 -8.15 3.89
N TYR A 340 -4.90 -7.48 3.50
CA TYR A 340 -4.77 -6.80 2.22
C TYR A 340 -4.87 -7.80 1.09
N ALA A 341 -4.30 -9.00 1.21
CA ALA A 341 -4.45 -10.04 0.20
C ALA A 341 -5.87 -10.64 0.11
N SER A 342 -6.71 -10.43 1.13
CA SER A 342 -8.13 -10.83 1.14
C SER A 342 -9.07 -9.78 0.58
N TRP A 343 -8.57 -8.57 0.30
CA TRP A 343 -9.40 -7.43 -0.08
C TRP A 343 -10.26 -7.73 -1.33
N ALA A 344 -9.70 -8.43 -2.31
CA ALA A 344 -10.36 -8.82 -3.54
C ALA A 344 -11.52 -9.81 -3.31
N ASP A 345 -11.45 -10.62 -2.25
CA ASP A 345 -12.51 -11.58 -1.89
C ASP A 345 -13.77 -10.87 -1.38
N ASN A 346 -13.64 -9.60 -0.96
CA ASN A 346 -14.74 -8.80 -0.42
C ASN A 346 -15.39 -7.87 -1.46
N LEU A 347 -14.87 -7.82 -2.69
CA LEU A 347 -15.50 -7.11 -3.81
C LEU A 347 -16.35 -8.09 -4.64
N ASP A 348 -17.66 -8.10 -4.40
CA ASP A 348 -18.57 -8.86 -5.25
C ASP A 348 -18.79 -8.17 -6.62
N ALA A 349 -19.48 -8.86 -7.53
CA ALA A 349 -19.77 -8.32 -8.87
C ALA A 349 -20.51 -6.97 -8.81
N ARG A 350 -21.37 -6.75 -7.80
CA ARG A 350 -22.11 -5.51 -7.61
C ARG A 350 -21.17 -4.38 -7.16
N GLY A 351 -20.25 -4.66 -6.25
CA GLY A 351 -19.22 -3.73 -5.80
C GLY A 351 -18.31 -3.29 -6.94
N VAL A 352 -17.85 -4.24 -7.78
CA VAL A 352 -17.05 -3.92 -8.98
C VAL A 352 -17.83 -3.04 -9.97
N LEU A 353 -19.13 -3.31 -10.19
CA LEU A 353 -19.96 -2.46 -11.04
C LEU A 353 -20.16 -1.07 -10.45
N SER A 354 -20.35 -0.96 -9.14
CA SER A 354 -20.45 0.32 -8.44
C SER A 354 -19.18 1.15 -8.60
N LEU A 355 -18.00 0.56 -8.41
CA LEU A 355 -16.72 1.24 -8.64
C LEU A 355 -16.59 1.76 -10.07
N ARG A 356 -17.00 0.97 -11.08
CA ARG A 356 -17.01 1.42 -12.48
C ARG A 356 -17.95 2.59 -12.76
N ARG A 357 -19.08 2.68 -12.05
CA ARG A 357 -20.03 3.78 -12.21
C ARG A 357 -19.46 5.07 -11.64
N HIS A 358 -18.83 5.00 -10.47
CA HIS A 358 -18.14 6.14 -9.85
C HIS A 358 -17.02 6.67 -10.75
N LEU A 359 -16.25 5.79 -11.42
CA LEU A 359 -15.25 6.22 -12.41
C LEU A 359 -15.82 7.07 -13.56
N ARG A 360 -17.10 6.89 -13.88
CA ARG A 360 -17.81 7.65 -14.94
C ARG A 360 -18.65 8.80 -14.37
N ASN A 361 -18.47 9.17 -13.10
CA ASN A 361 -19.27 10.19 -12.40
C ASN A 361 -20.79 9.91 -12.45
N CYS A 362 -21.17 8.63 -12.37
CA CYS A 362 -22.58 8.22 -12.35
C CYS A 362 -22.99 7.87 -10.92
N ASP A 363 -23.68 8.80 -10.26
CA ASP A 363 -24.09 8.71 -8.85
C ASP A 363 -25.36 7.87 -8.62
N THR A 364 -26.01 7.39 -9.68
CA THR A 364 -27.26 6.62 -9.56
C THR A 364 -27.00 5.12 -9.48
N ASP A 365 -27.54 4.48 -8.43
CA ASP A 365 -27.69 3.02 -8.29
C ASP A 365 -28.73 2.47 -9.30
N CYS A 366 -28.47 2.67 -10.59
CA CYS A 366 -29.27 2.23 -11.72
C CYS A 366 -29.01 0.72 -11.96
N GLU A 367 -29.98 -0.19 -11.82
CA GLU A 367 -29.73 -1.64 -12.06
C GLU A 367 -29.49 -1.99 -13.54
N SER A 368 -29.68 -1.06 -14.46
CA SER A 368 -29.42 -1.23 -15.89
C SER A 368 -27.95 -0.97 -16.25
N ASP A 369 -27.47 -1.58 -17.33
CA ASP A 369 -26.24 -1.14 -18.01
C ASP A 369 -26.42 0.36 -18.35
N CYS A 370 -25.79 1.24 -17.56
CA CYS A 370 -25.97 2.69 -17.65
C CYS A 370 -25.26 3.27 -18.91
N GLU A 371 -25.31 2.58 -20.06
CA GLU A 371 -24.86 3.08 -21.37
C GLU A 371 -25.64 4.35 -21.78
N GLU A 372 -26.83 4.58 -21.22
CA GLU A 372 -27.70 5.73 -21.52
C GLU A 372 -27.47 6.97 -20.63
N HIS A 373 -26.60 6.91 -19.60
CA HIS A 373 -26.36 8.03 -18.69
C HIS A 373 -25.12 8.88 -19.04
N CYS A 374 -24.31 8.46 -20.02
CA CYS A 374 -23.18 9.23 -20.53
C CYS A 374 -23.62 10.05 -21.76
N LEU A 375 -23.97 11.32 -21.54
CA LEU A 375 -24.01 12.36 -22.59
C LEU A 375 -22.83 13.32 -22.44
#